data_AF-A0A0W0SDX2-F1
#
_entry.id   AF-A0A0W0SDX2-F1
#
_cell.length_a   1.000
_cell.length_b   1.000
_cell.length_c   1.000
_cell.angle_alpha   90.00
_cell.angle_beta   90.00
_cell.angle_gamma   90.00
#
_symmetry.space_group_name_H-M   'P 1'
#
loop_
_entity.id
_entity.type
_entity.pdbx_description
1 polymer ?
#
loop_
_entity_poly.entity_id
_entity_poly.type
_entity_poly.pdbx_seq_one_letter_code
_entity_poly.pdbx_strand_id
1 'polypeptide(L)'
;MKKIVSCFLIFSLYIQATTACTRIFWNKKNSMTVARTFDWDNHYEETLLVLPRGMRHTGGTATNEANWYSKFGSIVVQENYKTQRNEQSLTGSTR
;
A
#
# COMPACT_ATOMS: atom_id res chain seq x y z
N MET A 1 44.47 -16.23 -10.08
CA MET A 1 44.24 -14.77 -10.13
C MET A 1 43.14 -14.35 -11.11
N LYS A 2 43.22 -14.69 -12.41
CA LYS A 2 42.21 -14.29 -13.42
C LYS A 2 40.77 -14.78 -13.13
N LYS A 3 40.63 -16.01 -12.59
CA LYS A 3 39.32 -16.56 -12.17
C LYS A 3 38.72 -15.86 -10.94
N ILE A 4 39.55 -15.32 -10.04
CA ILE A 4 39.10 -14.60 -8.83
C ILE A 4 38.60 -13.21 -9.19
N VAL A 5 39.28 -12.53 -10.13
CA VAL A 5 38.85 -11.24 -10.67
C VAL A 5 37.54 -11.39 -11.47
N SER A 6 37.39 -12.48 -12.23
CA SER A 6 36.13 -12.80 -12.94
C SER A 6 34.96 -13.04 -11.98
N CYS A 7 35.17 -13.68 -10.83
CA CYS A 7 34.12 -13.91 -9.83
C CYS A 7 33.68 -12.61 -9.13
N PHE A 8 34.59 -11.69 -8.84
CA PHE A 8 34.26 -10.41 -8.22
C PHE A 8 33.48 -9.48 -9.16
N LEU A 9 33.80 -9.52 -10.46
CA LEU A 9 33.13 -8.70 -11.47
C LEU A 9 31.66 -9.10 -11.67
N ILE A 10 31.35 -10.40 -11.65
CA ILE A 10 29.98 -10.92 -11.77
C ILE A 10 29.14 -10.62 -10.51
N PHE A 11 29.77 -10.59 -9.33
CA PHE A 11 29.09 -10.28 -8.06
C PHE A 11 28.59 -8.84 -7.97
N SER A 12 29.28 -7.88 -8.62
CA SER A 12 28.83 -6.48 -8.68
C SER A 12 27.60 -6.23 -9.55
N LEU A 13 27.26 -7.15 -10.47
CA LEU A 13 26.14 -6.99 -11.41
C LEU A 13 24.76 -7.39 -10.84
N TYR A 14 24.67 -7.91 -9.61
CA TYR A 14 23.46 -8.61 -9.14
C TYR A 14 22.82 -8.09 -7.85
N ILE A 15 23.23 -6.94 -7.30
CA ILE A 15 22.52 -6.35 -6.15
C ILE A 15 21.35 -5.50 -6.65
N GLN A 16 20.14 -6.07 -6.66
CA GLN A 16 18.90 -5.30 -6.70
C GLN A 16 18.18 -5.43 -5.36
N ALA A 17 18.16 -4.34 -4.59
CA ALA A 17 17.34 -4.23 -3.39
C ALA A 17 16.31 -3.13 -3.59
N THR A 18 15.04 -3.49 -3.72
CA THR A 18 13.93 -2.54 -3.66
C THR A 18 12.73 -3.21 -3.00
N THR A 19 12.25 -2.65 -1.89
CA THR A 19 10.83 -2.64 -1.55
C THR A 19 10.54 -1.41 -0.70
N ALA A 20 9.68 -0.58 -1.26
CA ALA A 20 9.24 0.70 -0.76
C ALA A 20 8.00 0.55 0.17
N CYS A 21 7.75 1.54 1.03
CA CYS A 21 6.87 1.64 2.22
C CYS A 21 7.50 1.15 3.54
N THR A 22 7.52 2.03 4.56
CA THR A 22 7.93 1.72 5.94
C THR A 22 6.73 1.83 6.90
N ARG A 23 6.66 0.99 7.95
CA ARG A 23 5.68 1.12 9.03
C ARG A 23 6.34 0.95 10.39
N ILE A 24 6.07 1.89 11.30
CA ILE A 24 6.55 1.85 12.68
C ILE A 24 5.37 1.79 13.64
N PHE A 25 5.53 1.02 14.72
CA PHE A 25 4.61 1.00 15.84
C PHE A 25 5.35 1.42 17.10
N TRP A 26 4.92 2.52 17.70
CA TRP A 26 5.44 3.02 18.95
C TRP A 26 4.41 2.78 20.05
N ASN A 27 4.81 2.01 21.06
CA ASN A 27 3.96 1.64 22.18
C ASN A 27 4.64 2.00 23.50
N LYS A 28 4.08 2.98 24.21
CA LYS A 28 4.47 3.36 25.57
C LYS A 28 3.23 3.37 26.46
N LYS A 29 3.43 3.28 27.77
CA LYS A 29 2.38 3.08 28.79
C LYS A 29 1.11 3.94 28.60
N ASN A 30 1.25 5.17 28.11
CA ASN A 30 0.15 6.12 27.94
C ASN A 30 -0.09 6.54 26.48
N SER A 31 0.60 5.96 25.50
CA SER A 31 0.45 6.34 24.08
C SER A 31 0.81 5.19 23.15
N MET A 32 -0.07 4.95 22.19
CA MET A 32 0.12 3.99 21.11
C MET A 32 -0.02 4.73 19.79
N THR A 33 1.03 4.71 18.97
CA THR A 33 1.07 5.44 17.71
C THR A 33 1.60 4.54 16.61
N VAL A 34 0.95 4.58 15.45
CA VAL A 34 1.41 3.91 14.24
C VAL A 34 1.70 4.98 13.21
N ALA A 35 2.87 4.91 12.57
CA ALA A 35 3.20 5.74 11.43
C ALA A 35 3.58 4.87 10.23
N ARG A 36 3.35 5.40 9.03
CA ARG A 36 3.63 4.73 7.76
C ARG A 36 4.20 5.75 6.77
N THR A 37 5.16 5.33 5.95
CA THR A 37 5.53 6.04 4.72
C THR A 37 4.93 5.33 3.50
N PHE A 38 4.63 6.11 2.48
CA PHE A 38 4.24 5.61 1.16
C PHE A 38 5.32 6.05 0.18
N ASP A 39 6.13 5.10 -0.24
CA ASP A 39 7.27 5.34 -1.09
C ASP A 39 6.92 4.76 -2.46
N TRP A 40 6.87 5.60 -3.49
CA TRP A 40 6.61 5.18 -4.87
C TRP A 40 7.37 6.07 -5.86
N ASP A 41 7.54 5.60 -7.09
CA ASP A 41 8.30 6.29 -8.13
C ASP A 41 7.57 7.47 -8.77
N ASN A 42 6.25 7.60 -8.54
CA ASN A 42 5.37 8.60 -9.12
C ASN A 42 4.36 9.11 -8.07
N HIS A 43 3.82 10.31 -8.30
CA HIS A 43 2.81 10.92 -7.42
C HIS A 43 1.39 10.52 -7.84
N TYR A 44 0.51 10.23 -6.88
CA TYR A 44 -0.82 9.67 -7.11
C TYR A 44 -2.00 10.51 -6.61
N GLU A 45 -1.81 11.82 -6.43
CA GLU A 45 -2.88 12.75 -6.00
C GLU A 45 -3.78 12.15 -4.91
N GLU A 46 -3.16 11.73 -3.81
CA GLU A 46 -3.82 10.93 -2.80
C GLU A 46 -4.96 11.72 -2.13
N THR A 47 -6.09 11.06 -1.89
CA THR A 47 -7.25 11.69 -1.25
C THR A 47 -7.52 11.10 0.12
N LEU A 48 -7.78 11.97 1.09
CA LEU A 48 -8.34 11.59 2.39
C LEU A 48 -9.86 11.42 2.25
N LEU A 49 -10.33 10.19 2.42
CA LEU A 49 -11.75 9.85 2.38
C LEU A 49 -12.28 9.63 3.79
N VAL A 50 -13.44 10.22 4.08
CA VAL A 50 -14.22 9.97 5.28
C VAL A 50 -15.34 9.00 4.92
N LEU A 51 -15.29 7.81 5.50
CA LEU A 51 -16.21 6.71 5.22
C LEU A 51 -17.12 6.48 6.43
N PRO A 52 -18.43 6.78 6.34
CA PRO A 52 -19.35 6.55 7.45
C PRO A 52 -19.54 5.07 7.81
N ARG A 53 -20.03 4.83 9.03
CA ARG A 53 -20.53 3.51 9.44
C ARG A 53 -21.81 3.15 8.68
N GLY A 54 -22.09 1.86 8.53
CA GLY A 54 -23.29 1.34 7.89
C GLY A 54 -23.24 1.35 6.36
N MET A 55 -22.11 1.68 5.75
CA MET A 55 -21.96 1.59 4.30
C MET A 55 -21.87 0.13 3.87
N ARG A 56 -22.54 -0.20 2.76
CA ARG A 56 -22.44 -1.52 2.12
C ARG A 56 -21.17 -1.59 1.27
N HIS A 57 -20.40 -2.65 1.45
CA HIS A 57 -19.21 -2.96 0.68
C HIS A 57 -19.32 -4.35 0.04
N THR A 58 -18.66 -4.52 -1.10
CA THR A 58 -18.50 -5.81 -1.76
C THR A 58 -17.00 -6.10 -1.94
N GLY A 59 -16.65 -7.38 -2.04
CA GLY A 59 -15.27 -7.85 -2.13
C GLY A 59 -14.60 -7.56 -3.47
N GLY A 60 -15.36 -7.12 -4.48
CA GLY A 60 -14.82 -6.74 -5.79
C GLY A 60 -14.35 -7.94 -6.62
N THR A 61 -14.79 -9.16 -6.29
CA THR A 61 -14.47 -10.37 -7.05
C THR A 61 -15.67 -10.79 -7.89
N ALA A 62 -15.41 -11.36 -9.08
CA ALA A 62 -16.49 -11.75 -10.00
C ALA A 62 -17.40 -12.85 -9.45
N THR A 63 -16.90 -13.71 -8.57
CA THR A 63 -17.63 -14.84 -7.99
C THR A 63 -17.42 -14.91 -6.48
N ASN A 64 -18.45 -15.38 -5.76
CA ASN A 64 -18.46 -15.57 -4.30
C ASN A 64 -17.91 -14.39 -3.50
N GLU A 65 -18.23 -13.16 -3.91
CA GLU A 65 -17.72 -11.99 -3.22
C GLU A 65 -18.29 -11.85 -1.81
N ALA A 66 -17.43 -11.45 -0.88
CA ALA A 66 -17.86 -11.10 0.46
C ALA A 66 -18.70 -9.82 0.42
N ASN A 67 -19.82 -9.81 1.14
CA ASN A 67 -20.68 -8.66 1.31
C ASN A 67 -20.72 -8.29 2.78
N TRP A 68 -20.46 -7.02 3.11
CA TRP A 68 -20.50 -6.56 4.49
C TRP A 68 -20.98 -5.12 4.62
N TYR A 69 -21.41 -4.77 5.82
CA TYR A 69 -21.70 -3.40 6.22
C TYR A 69 -20.61 -2.91 7.17
N SER A 70 -20.12 -1.68 6.99
CA SER A 70 -19.11 -1.11 7.87
C SER A 70 -19.66 -0.94 9.30
N LYS A 71 -19.03 -1.60 10.28
CA LYS A 71 -19.46 -1.46 11.69
C LYS A 71 -19.10 -0.10 12.27
N PHE A 72 -17.96 0.45 11.84
CA PHE A 72 -17.39 1.72 12.29
C PHE A 72 -17.12 2.62 11.09
N GLY A 73 -17.11 3.93 11.33
CA GLY A 73 -16.60 4.88 10.34
C GLY A 73 -15.07 4.84 10.31
N SER A 74 -14.48 5.17 9.17
CA SER A 74 -13.03 5.21 8.98
C SER A 74 -12.61 6.44 8.18
N ILE A 75 -11.35 6.84 8.37
CA ILE A 75 -10.67 7.80 7.51
C ILE A 75 -9.54 7.04 6.84
N VAL A 76 -9.47 7.10 5.52
CA VAL A 76 -8.47 6.38 4.72
C VAL A 76 -7.78 7.33 3.75
N VAL A 77 -6.53 7.04 3.42
CA VAL A 77 -5.83 7.65 2.30
C VAL A 77 -5.98 6.70 1.12
N GLN A 78 -6.50 7.20 0.01
CA GLN A 78 -6.68 6.44 -1.23
C GLN A 78 -5.76 6.99 -2.32
N GLU A 79 -5.11 6.07 -3.03
CA GLU A 79 -4.36 6.36 -4.26
C GLU A 79 -5.35 6.67 -5.38
N ASN A 80 -5.14 7.79 -6.09
CA ASN A 80 -5.90 8.12 -7.29
C ASN A 80 -4.96 8.13 -8.48
N TYR A 81 -4.93 7.04 -9.24
CA TYR A 81 -4.22 7.07 -10.50
C TYR A 81 -4.92 8.09 -11.42
N LYS A 82 -4.16 9.03 -12.01
CA LYS A 82 -4.64 9.90 -13.11
C LYS A 82 -4.90 9.09 -14.38
N THR A 83 -5.82 8.14 -14.33
CA THR A 83 -6.42 7.53 -15.52
C THR A 83 -7.73 8.25 -15.66
N GLN A 84 -7.75 9.15 -16.65
CA GLN A 84 -8.93 9.52 -17.42
C GLN A 84 -10.21 8.87 -16.90
N ARG A 85 -11.04 9.69 -16.21
CA ARG A 85 -12.50 9.57 -16.10
C ARG A 85 -13.06 8.29 -16.70
N ASN A 86 -13.43 7.35 -15.84
CA ASN A 86 -14.80 6.88 -15.64
C ASN A 86 -14.70 5.60 -14.80
N GLU A 87 -15.58 5.49 -13.80
CA GLU A 87 -15.76 4.32 -12.93
C GLU A 87 -14.96 4.32 -11.62
N GLN A 88 -15.70 3.98 -10.56
CA GLN A 88 -15.43 4.25 -9.16
C GLN A 88 -14.22 3.45 -8.68
N SER A 89 -13.14 4.11 -8.26
CA SER A 89 -12.05 3.45 -7.54
C SER A 89 -12.54 3.04 -6.15
N LEU A 90 -13.02 1.80 -6.05
CA LEU A 90 -13.18 1.02 -4.83
C LEU A 90 -11.95 0.12 -4.71
N THR A 91 -11.02 0.40 -3.80
CA THR A 91 -10.25 -0.62 -3.05
C THR A 91 -9.19 0.04 -2.16
N GLY A 92 -9.18 -0.35 -0.89
CA GLY A 92 -8.03 -0.15 -0.02
C GLY A 92 -6.99 -1.23 -0.31
N SER A 93 -5.72 -0.83 -0.40
CA SER A 93 -4.59 -1.73 -0.64
C SER A 93 -4.43 -2.74 0.51
N THR A 94 -4.84 -3.99 0.28
CA THR A 94 -4.32 -5.15 1.01
C THR A 94 -3.15 -5.73 0.22
N ARG A 95 -1.93 -5.60 0.77
CA ARG A 95 -0.90 -6.60 0.51
C ARG A 95 -1.22 -7.84 1.33
#